data_AF-A0A4Q7MT53-F1
#
_entry.id   AF-A0A4Q7MT53-F1
#
_cell.length_a   1.000
_cell.length_b   1.000
_cell.length_c   1.000
_cell.angle_alpha   90.00
_cell.angle_beta   90.00
_cell.angle_gamma   90.00
#
_symmetry.space_group_name_H-M   'P 1'
#
loop_
_entity.id
_entity.type
_entity.pdbx_description
1 polymer ?
#
loop_
_entity_poly.entity_id
_entity_poly.type
_entity_poly.pdbx_seq_one_letter_code
_entity_poly.pdbx_strand_id
1 'polypeptide(L)'
;MFVQETLRPFFDLPEGNQEEFERFLAARINYLVGNDFPSLVNILYRIDVSELKVKQVLKDHPDADAGSLIAALIIERMLAKAQSRDNFRPNSPIPDDEKW
;
A
#
# COMPACT_ATOMS: atom_id res chain seq x y z
N MET A 1 7.62 -6.59 -9.91
CA MET A 1 6.77 -5.37 -10.10
C MET A 1 6.93 -4.51 -8.85
N PHE A 2 7.14 -3.20 -9.02
CA PHE A 2 7.45 -2.26 -7.92
C PHE A 2 6.56 -2.42 -6.68
N VAL A 3 5.25 -2.63 -6.87
CA VAL A 3 4.29 -2.83 -5.78
C VAL A 3 4.60 -4.08 -4.96
N GLN A 4 4.81 -5.24 -5.61
CA GLN A 4 5.12 -6.50 -4.92
C GLN A 4 6.46 -6.42 -4.18
N GLU A 5 7.49 -5.89 -4.85
CA GLU A 5 8.83 -5.71 -4.27
C GLU A 5 8.81 -4.80 -3.04
N THR A 6 7.95 -3.79 -3.04
CA THR A 6 7.78 -2.88 -1.91
C THR A 6 7.04 -3.55 -0.77
N LEU A 7 5.92 -4.23 -1.03
CA LEU A 7 5.00 -4.69 0.02
C LEU A 7 5.39 -6.03 0.66
N ARG A 8 6.01 -6.95 -0.08
CA ARG A 8 6.43 -8.25 0.46
C ARG A 8 7.23 -8.17 1.76
N PRO A 9 8.29 -7.34 1.89
CA PRO A 9 9.06 -7.27 3.13
C PRO A 9 8.30 -6.65 4.31
N PHE A 10 7.31 -5.78 4.07
CA PHE A 10 6.51 -5.20 5.15
C PHE A 10 5.54 -6.22 5.77
N PHE A 11 5.02 -7.14 4.95
CA PHE A 11 4.01 -8.10 5.37
C PHE A 11 4.55 -9.51 5.59
N ASP A 12 5.84 -9.73 5.32
CA ASP A 12 6.52 -11.03 5.36
C ASP A 12 5.83 -12.06 4.44
N LEU A 13 5.64 -11.66 3.17
CA LEU A 13 4.91 -12.46 2.18
C LEU A 13 5.85 -13.32 1.35
N PRO A 14 5.44 -14.56 1.00
CA PRO A 14 6.22 -15.41 0.12
C PRO A 14 6.26 -14.89 -1.32
N GLU A 15 7.23 -15.41 -2.07
CA GLU A 15 7.30 -15.27 -3.53
C GLU A 15 6.11 -15.98 -4.21
N GLY A 16 5.68 -15.46 -5.35
CA GLY A 16 4.53 -15.99 -6.09
C GLY A 16 4.14 -15.10 -7.27
N ASN A 17 3.13 -15.52 -8.02
CA ASN A 17 2.54 -14.73 -9.09
C ASN A 17 1.64 -13.58 -8.54
N GLN A 18 1.01 -12.80 -9.44
CA GLN A 18 0.17 -11.67 -9.05
C GLN A 18 -1.04 -12.08 -8.20
N GLU A 19 -1.74 -13.15 -8.59
CA GLU A 19 -2.93 -13.64 -7.89
C GLU A 19 -2.58 -14.17 -6.50
N GLU A 20 -1.48 -14.92 -6.41
CA GLU A 20 -0.94 -15.41 -5.14
C GLU A 20 -0.54 -14.26 -4.22
N PHE A 21 0.11 -13.23 -4.76
CA PHE A 21 0.49 -12.04 -4.00
C PHE A 21 -0.72 -11.33 -3.38
N GLU A 22 -1.78 -11.08 -4.17
CA GLU A 22 -3.01 -10.42 -3.69
C GLU A 22 -3.68 -11.26 -2.60
N ARG A 23 -3.77 -12.58 -2.80
CA ARG A 23 -4.33 -13.50 -1.82
C ARG A 23 -3.53 -13.54 -0.52
N PHE A 24 -2.20 -13.61 -0.59
CA PHE A 24 -1.34 -13.61 0.60
C PHE A 24 -1.41 -12.29 1.36
N LEU A 25 -1.43 -11.17 0.64
CA LEU A 25 -1.57 -9.84 1.24
C LEU A 25 -2.91 -9.71 1.98
N ALA A 26 -4.02 -10.07 1.33
CA ALA A 26 -5.35 -10.03 1.94
C ALA A 26 -5.44 -10.92 3.19
N ALA A 27 -4.95 -12.16 3.10
CA ALA A 27 -4.93 -13.09 4.23
C ALA A 27 -4.08 -12.57 5.40
N ARG A 28 -2.91 -11.99 5.10
CA ARG A 28 -2.03 -11.42 6.12
C ARG A 28 -2.66 -10.20 6.80
N ILE A 29 -3.30 -9.32 6.03
CA ILE A 29 -4.01 -8.17 6.59
C ILE A 29 -5.17 -8.62 7.47
N ASN A 30 -5.98 -9.60 7.03
CA ASN A 30 -7.05 -10.16 7.87
C ASN A 30 -6.51 -10.71 9.20
N TYR A 31 -5.41 -11.44 9.15
CA TYR A 31 -4.75 -11.92 10.36
C TYR A 31 -4.38 -10.76 11.28
N LEU A 32 -3.74 -9.71 10.76
CA LEU A 32 -3.36 -8.55 11.58
C LEU A 32 -4.59 -7.79 12.11
N VAL A 33 -5.65 -7.60 11.32
CA VAL A 33 -6.89 -6.98 11.80
C VAL A 33 -7.47 -7.72 13.01
N GLY A 34 -7.51 -9.05 12.96
CA GLY A 34 -8.11 -9.87 14.02
C GLY A 34 -7.19 -10.16 15.21
N ASN A 35 -5.87 -10.13 15.03
CA ASN A 35 -4.91 -10.63 16.03
C ASN A 35 -3.89 -9.59 16.49
N ASP A 36 -3.50 -8.65 15.63
CA ASP A 36 -2.46 -7.66 15.92
C ASP A 36 -2.64 -6.38 15.09
N PHE A 37 -3.73 -5.66 15.40
CA PHE A 37 -4.05 -4.41 14.73
C PHE A 37 -2.95 -3.34 14.90
N PRO A 38 -2.28 -3.20 16.06
CA PRO A 38 -1.14 -2.29 16.19
C PRO A 38 -0.03 -2.54 15.17
N SER A 39 0.32 -3.80 14.88
CA SER A 39 1.29 -4.13 13.84
C SER A 39 0.81 -3.73 12.44
N LEU A 40 -0.48 -3.90 12.13
CA LEU A 40 -1.04 -3.38 10.88
C LEU A 40 -0.84 -1.86 10.78
N VAL A 41 -1.23 -1.10 11.81
CA VAL A 41 -1.10 0.37 11.82
C VAL A 41 0.34 0.81 11.61
N ASN A 42 1.30 0.16 12.27
CA ASN A 42 2.72 0.43 12.10
C ASN A 42 3.19 0.23 10.65
N ILE A 43 2.70 -0.81 9.98
CA ILE A 43 2.99 -1.04 8.56
C ILE A 43 2.36 0.05 7.70
N LEU A 44 1.07 0.36 7.90
CA LEU A 44 0.33 1.37 7.13
C LEU A 44 1.03 2.73 7.17
N TYR A 45 1.53 3.14 8.34
CA TYR A 45 2.30 4.38 8.49
C TYR A 45 3.56 4.42 7.62
N ARG A 46 4.30 3.31 7.53
CA ARG A 46 5.55 3.22 6.74
C ARG A 46 5.30 3.29 5.23
N ILE A 47 4.12 2.86 4.79
CA ILE A 47 3.73 2.85 3.37
C ILE A 47 2.79 4.01 3.01
N ASP A 48 2.62 5.00 3.90
CA ASP A 48 1.81 6.19 3.68
C ASP A 48 0.34 5.88 3.35
N VAL A 49 -0.23 4.97 4.15
CA VAL A 49 -1.65 4.61 4.18
C VAL A 49 -2.26 5.05 5.51
N SER A 50 -3.39 5.74 5.45
CA SER A 50 -4.06 6.30 6.64
C SER A 50 -4.78 5.21 7.44
N GLU A 51 -4.45 5.10 8.72
CA GLU A 51 -5.18 4.26 9.70
C GLU A 51 -6.68 4.61 9.74
N LEU A 52 -7.02 5.91 9.66
CA LEU A 52 -8.40 6.36 9.68
C LEU A 52 -9.22 5.74 8.54
N LYS A 53 -8.65 5.67 7.33
CA LYS A 53 -9.29 5.03 6.18
C LYS A 53 -9.53 3.54 6.42
N VAL A 54 -8.55 2.84 7.00
CA VAL A 54 -8.69 1.42 7.32
C VAL A 54 -9.78 1.18 8.37
N LYS A 55 -9.84 2.00 9.42
CA LYS A 55 -10.92 1.93 10.42
C LYS A 55 -12.29 2.23 9.82
N GLN A 56 -12.38 3.16 8.88
CA GLN A 56 -13.62 3.45 8.16
C GLN A 56 -14.07 2.25 7.33
N VAL A 57 -13.17 1.64 6.55
CA VAL A 57 -13.47 0.42 5.77
C VAL A 57 -14.00 -0.70 6.68
N LEU A 58 -13.36 -0.92 7.83
CA LEU A 58 -13.81 -1.93 8.80
C LEU A 58 -15.20 -1.64 9.38
N LYS A 59 -15.53 -0.36 9.57
CA LYS A 59 -16.82 0.08 10.13
C LYS A 59 -17.94 0.02 9.09
N ASP A 60 -17.66 0.41 7.86
CA ASP A 60 -18.64 0.53 6.78
C ASP A 60 -18.96 -0.84 6.15
N HIS A 61 -18.04 -1.81 6.29
CA HIS A 61 -18.17 -3.15 5.73
C HIS A 61 -17.94 -4.25 6.78
N PRO A 62 -18.79 -4.34 7.83
CA PRO A 62 -18.59 -5.28 8.94
C PRO A 62 -18.67 -6.76 8.51
N ASP A 63 -19.43 -7.05 7.45
CA ASP A 63 -19.64 -8.41 6.93
C ASP A 63 -18.77 -8.76 5.71
N ALA A 64 -17.92 -7.82 5.26
CA ALA A 64 -17.05 -8.04 4.11
C ALA A 64 -15.70 -8.61 4.52
N ASP A 65 -14.99 -9.16 3.54
CA ASP A 65 -13.57 -9.49 3.69
C ASP A 65 -12.74 -8.19 3.78
N ALA A 66 -12.58 -7.70 5.00
CA ALA A 66 -11.80 -6.51 5.31
C ALA A 66 -10.36 -6.58 4.78
N GLY A 67 -9.73 -7.75 4.84
CA GLY A 67 -8.37 -7.98 4.35
C GLY A 67 -8.27 -7.71 2.85
N SER A 68 -9.23 -8.19 2.08
CA SER A 68 -9.30 -7.93 0.63
C SER A 68 -9.53 -6.44 0.32
N LEU A 69 -10.44 -5.78 1.04
CA LEU A 69 -10.71 -4.34 0.84
C LEU A 69 -9.48 -3.47 1.17
N ILE A 70 -8.81 -3.77 2.29
CA ILE A 70 -7.63 -3.05 2.73
C ILE A 70 -6.43 -3.35 1.80
N ALA A 71 -6.28 -4.60 1.33
CA ALA A 71 -5.25 -4.97 0.36
C ALA A 71 -5.38 -4.16 -0.93
N ALA A 72 -6.60 -4.06 -1.48
CA ALA A 72 -6.88 -3.26 -2.65
C ALA A 72 -6.51 -1.79 -2.45
N LEU A 73 -6.89 -1.21 -1.30
CA LEU A 73 -6.56 0.17 -0.94
C LEU A 73 -5.05 0.42 -0.85
N ILE A 74 -4.30 -0.52 -0.28
CA ILE A 74 -2.84 -0.44 -0.18
C ILE A 74 -2.20 -0.51 -1.58
N ILE A 75 -2.65 -1.44 -2.42
CA ILE A 75 -2.13 -1.61 -3.79
C ILE A 75 -2.39 -0.35 -4.61
N GLU A 76 -3.60 0.20 -4.55
CA GLU A 76 -3.97 1.44 -5.24
C GLU A 76 -3.06 2.60 -4.80
N ARG A 77 -2.79 2.73 -3.49
CA ARG A 77 -1.87 3.76 -2.98
C ARG A 77 -0.45 3.59 -3.52
N MET A 78 0.05 2.36 -3.61
CA MET A 78 1.38 2.08 -4.16
C MET A 78 1.47 2.37 -5.66
N LEU A 79 0.41 2.06 -6.43
CA LEU A 79 0.33 2.39 -7.85
C LEU A 79 0.31 3.90 -8.08
N ALA A 80 -0.49 4.65 -7.32
CA ALA A 80 -0.54 6.11 -7.40
C ALA A 80 0.84 6.74 -7.10
N LYS A 81 1.58 6.19 -6.14
CA LYS A 81 2.96 6.60 -5.82
C LYS A 81 3.96 6.26 -6.93
N ALA A 82 3.77 5.14 -7.62
CA ALA A 82 4.61 4.79 -8.77
C ALA A 82 4.37 5.76 -9.94
N GLN A 83 3.11 6.07 -10.23
CA GLN A 83 2.72 7.01 -11.29
C GLN A 83 3.21 8.43 -11.00
N SER A 84 3.11 8.90 -9.75
CA SER A 84 3.60 10.23 -9.40
C SER A 84 5.11 10.36 -9.60
N ARG A 85 5.89 9.30 -9.33
CA ARG A 85 7.34 9.28 -9.57
C ARG A 85 7.71 9.32 -11.06
N ASP A 86 6.94 8.66 -11.92
CA ASP A 86 7.18 8.69 -13.36
C ASP A 86 6.80 10.04 -13.99
N ASN A 87 5.73 10.67 -13.49
CA ASN A 87 5.31 12.01 -13.93
C ASN A 87 6.24 13.13 -13.43
N PHE A 88 6.99 12.90 -12.35
CA PHE A 88 7.96 13.84 -11.77
C PHE A 88 9.41 13.56 -12.17
N ARG A 89 9.67 12.88 -13.30
CA ARG A 89 10.99 12.95 -13.93
C ARG A 89 11.15 14.37 -14.50
N PRO A 90 12.06 15.21 -13.99
CA PRO A 90 12.27 16.55 -14.55
C PRO A 90 12.89 16.39 -15.94
N ASN A 91 12.03 16.29 -16.96
CA ASN A 91 12.43 16.25 -18.36
C ASN A 91 12.55 17.67 -18.90
N SER A 92 13.28 18.52 -18.18
CA SER A 92 13.57 19.88 -18.60
C SER A 92 14.95 20.27 -18.08
N PRO A 93 15.91 20.60 -18.95
CA PRO A 93 17.10 21.32 -18.51
C PRO A 93 16.61 22.61 -17.86
N ILE A 94 16.97 22.81 -16.60
CA ILE A 94 16.75 24.07 -15.88
C ILE A 94 17.43 25.17 -16.71
N PRO A 95 16.71 26.17 -17.26
CA PRO A 95 17.36 27.33 -17.87
C PRO A 95 18.13 28.07 -16.76
N ASP A 96 19.42 28.31 -16.96
CA ASP A 96 20.36 28.93 -16.01
C ASP A 96 20.13 30.46 -15.85
N ASP A 97 18.88 30.92 -15.84
CA ASP A 97 18.51 32.34 -15.92
C ASP A 97 17.86 32.93 -14.65
N GLU A 98 17.84 32.20 -13.52
CA GLU A 98 17.40 32.76 -12.23
C GLU A 98 18.45 32.59 -11.13
N LYS A 99 19.67 33.06 -11.41
CA LYS A 99 20.58 33.55 -10.36
C LYS A 99 20.24 35.03 -10.12
N TRP A 100 19.48 35.32 -9.07
CA TRP A 100 19.37 36.67 -8.50
C TRP A 100 19.93 36.68 -7.08
#